data_AF-A0A9J6CMF0-F1
#
_entry.id   AF-A0A9J6CMF0-F1
#
_cell.length_a   1.000
_cell.length_b   1.000
_cell.length_c   1.000
_cell.angle_alpha   90.00
_cell.angle_beta   90.00
_cell.angle_gamma   90.00
#
_symmetry.space_group_name_H-M   'P 1'
#
loop_
_entity.id
_entity.type
_entity.pdbx_description
1 polymer ?
#
loop_
_entity_poly.entity_id
_entity_poly.type
_entity_poly.pdbx_seq_one_letter_code
_entity_poly.pdbx_strand_id
1 'polypeptide(L)' 'MSATYTKQTDAVMISVTLMLQKTGCLDKHYKVQECIAETQDWRQCQNIVKEFKDCMQEYTEKQRQKI' A
#
# COMPACT_ATOMS: atom_id res chain seq x y z
N MET A 1 24.69 -16.15 0.56
CA MET A 1 23.38 -15.49 0.32
C MET A 1 23.25 -15.34 -1.19
N SER A 2 22.40 -16.14 -1.84
CA SER A 2 22.40 -16.34 -3.31
C SER A 2 21.72 -15.21 -4.08
N ALA A 3 22.34 -14.80 -5.20
CA ALA A 3 21.94 -13.69 -6.09
C ALA A 3 20.62 -13.87 -6.87
N THR A 4 19.82 -14.88 -6.55
CA THR A 4 18.52 -15.14 -7.16
C THR A 4 17.36 -14.55 -6.35
N TYR A 5 17.57 -14.21 -5.07
CA TYR A 5 16.52 -13.70 -4.18
C TYR A 5 16.25 -12.18 -4.34
N THR A 6 17.20 -11.44 -4.90
CA THR A 6 17.07 -9.98 -5.12
C THR A 6 16.21 -9.63 -6.33
N LYS A 7 16.26 -10.40 -7.42
CA LYS A 7 15.43 -10.11 -8.62
C LYS A 7 13.91 -10.24 -8.37
N GLN A 8 13.51 -11.15 -7.48
CA GLN A 8 12.10 -11.40 -7.19
C GLN A 8 11.48 -10.32 -6.29
N THR A 9 12.28 -9.68 -5.44
CA THR A 9 11.81 -8.70 -4.45
C THR A 9 11.66 -7.30 -5.06
N ASP A 10 12.54 -6.91 -5.97
CA ASP A 10 12.46 -5.60 -6.65
C ASP A 10 11.26 -5.50 -7.62
N ALA A 11 10.98 -6.58 -8.36
CA ALA A 11 9.86 -6.61 -9.32
C ALA A 11 8.48 -6.55 -8.62
N VAL A 12 8.35 -7.19 -7.44
CA VAL A 12 7.11 -7.17 -6.65
C VAL A 12 6.85 -5.78 -6.07
N MET A 13 7.90 -5.09 -5.61
CA MET A 13 7.80 -3.75 -5.02
C MET A 13 7.40 -2.69 -6.07
N ILE A 14 7.92 -2.80 -7.30
CA ILE A 14 7.53 -1.96 -8.44
C ILE A 14 6.06 -2.17 -8.82
N SER A 15 5.58 -3.42 -8.85
CA SER A 15 4.20 -3.75 -9.21
C SER A 15 3.18 -3.11 -8.24
N VAL A 16 3.40 -3.27 -6.93
CA VAL A 16 2.49 -2.73 -5.90
C VAL A 16 2.49 -1.20 -5.90
N THR A 17 3.66 -0.57 -6.00
CA THR A 17 3.79 0.89 -6.02
C THR A 17 3.10 1.50 -7.24
N LEU A 18 3.28 0.92 -8.43
CA LEU A 18 2.62 1.38 -9.67
C LEU A 18 1.10 1.27 -9.59
N MET A 19 0.57 0.20 -8.97
CA MET A 19 -0.87 0.04 -8.78
C MET A 19 -1.42 1.11 -7.82
N LEU A 20 -0.74 1.38 -6.72
CA LEU A 20 -1.15 2.39 -5.73
C LEU A 20 -1.01 3.83 -6.26
N GLN A 21 -0.06 4.09 -7.15
CA GLN A 21 0.01 5.37 -7.86
C GLN A 21 -1.24 5.64 -8.68
N LYS A 22 -1.77 4.62 -9.37
CA LYS A 22 -2.98 4.75 -10.19
C LYS A 22 -4.25 4.99 -9.35
N THR A 23 -4.28 4.50 -8.11
CA THR A 23 -5.44 4.69 -7.23
C THR A 23 -5.42 6.05 -6.53
N GLY A 24 -4.25 6.71 -6.45
CA GLY A 24 -4.08 7.94 -5.67
C GLY A 24 -3.95 7.70 -4.15
N CYS A 25 -3.96 6.45 -3.70
CA CYS A 25 -3.85 6.08 -2.29
C CYS A 25 -2.40 5.85 -1.81
N LEU A 26 -1.41 6.20 -2.64
CA LEU A 26 0.01 5.97 -2.35
C LEU A 26 0.50 6.71 -1.10
N ASP A 27 0.09 7.97 -0.89
CA ASP A 27 0.46 8.73 0.32
C ASP A 27 0.01 8.03 1.60
N LYS A 28 -1.22 7.51 1.61
CA LYS A 28 -1.77 6.75 2.75
C LYS A 28 -1.03 5.43 2.95
N HIS A 29 -0.60 4.77 1.87
CA HIS A 29 0.22 3.57 1.97
C HIS A 29 1.57 3.84 2.64
N TYR A 30 2.26 4.93 2.27
CA TYR A 30 3.52 5.28 2.90
C TYR A 30 3.36 5.60 4.39
N LYS A 31 2.29 6.31 4.78
CA LYS A 31 1.99 6.56 6.20
C LYS A 31 1.79 5.28 7.01
N VAL A 32 1.19 4.25 6.42
CA VAL A 32 1.10 2.93 7.06
C VAL A 32 2.48 2.31 7.23
N GLN A 33 3.33 2.37 6.20
CA GLN A 33 4.70 1.84 6.28
C GLN A 33 5.54 2.57 7.32
N GLU A 34 5.45 3.90 7.38
CA GLU A 34 6.11 4.73 8.38
C GLU A 34 5.66 4.36 9.79
N CYS A 35 4.34 4.29 10.04
CA CYS A 35 3.84 3.91 11.36
C CYS A 35 4.31 2.52 11.79
N ILE A 36 4.29 1.53 10.88
CA ILE A 36 4.79 0.18 11.20
C ILE A 36 6.29 0.21 11.45
N ALA A 37 7.06 1.01 10.71
CA ALA A 37 8.49 1.14 10.90
C ALA A 37 8.84 1.79 12.25
N GLU A 38 8.07 2.80 12.67
CA GLU A 38 8.25 3.52 13.93
C GLU A 38 7.81 2.69 15.15
N THR A 39 6.61 2.09 15.08
CA THR A 39 6.00 1.39 16.22
C THR A 39 6.43 -0.07 16.31
N GLN A 40 6.91 -0.66 15.20
CA GLN A 40 7.10 -2.10 15.01
C GLN A 40 5.86 -2.95 15.33
N ASP A 41 4.69 -2.33 15.48
CA ASP A 41 3.42 -3.00 15.77
C ASP A 41 2.30 -2.39 14.93
N TRP A 42 1.92 -3.12 13.89
CA TRP A 42 0.84 -2.75 12.99
C TRP A 42 -0.51 -2.53 13.69
N ARG A 43 -0.73 -3.10 14.89
CA ARG A 43 -1.97 -2.91 15.65
C ARG A 43 -2.12 -1.48 16.16
N GLN A 44 -1.02 -0.78 16.42
CA GLN A 44 -1.06 0.63 16.82
C GLN A 44 -1.38 1.55 15.62
N CYS A 45 -1.17 1.06 14.40
CA CYS A 45 -1.42 1.79 13.15
C CYS A 45 -2.85 1.65 12.63
N GLN A 46 -3.79 1.09 13.41
CA GLN A 46 -5.17 0.82 12.96
C GLN A 46 -5.88 2.04 12.36
N ASN A 47 -5.68 3.23 12.93
CA ASN A 47 -6.27 4.46 12.42
C ASN A 47 -5.76 4.79 11.00
N ILE A 48 -4.45 4.69 10.78
CA ILE A 48 -3.81 4.98 9.50
C ILE A 48 -4.17 3.91 8.45
N VAL A 49 -4.25 2.64 8.89
CA VAL A 49 -4.72 1.53 8.04
C VAL A 49 -6.18 1.73 7.62
N LYS A 50 -7.03 2.26 8.50
CA LYS A 50 -8.41 2.60 8.18
C LYS A 50 -8.49 3.69 7.12
N GLU A 51 -7.72 4.77 7.23
CA GLU A 51 -7.67 5.82 6.20
C GLU A 51 -7.23 5.27 4.83
N PHE A 52 -6.24 4.38 4.82
CA PHE A 52 -5.82 3.73 3.58
C PHE A 52 -6.93 2.86 2.98
N LYS A 53 -7.64 2.10 3.82
CA LYS A 53 -8.78 1.29 3.40
C LYS A 53 -9.90 2.14 2.81
N ASP A 54 -10.27 3.23 3.46
CA ASP A 54 -11.33 4.13 3.02
C ASP A 54 -11.00 4.72 1.63
N CYS A 55 -9.74 5.14 1.41
CA CYS A 55 -9.27 5.60 0.10
C CYS A 55 -9.43 4.53 -0.99
N MET A 56 -9.03 3.28 -0.70
CA MET A 56 -9.14 2.17 -1.65
C MET A 56 -10.60 1.77 -1.91
N GLN A 57 -11.48 1.91 -0.92
CA GLN A 57 -12.92 1.69 -1.08
C GLN A 57 -13.54 2.73 -2.02
N GLU A 58 -13.25 4.02 -1.80
CA GLU A 58 -13.70 5.08 -2.70
C GLU A 58 -13.25 4.85 -4.15
N TYR A 59 -11.98 4.47 -4.34
CA TYR A 59 -11.48 4.14 -5.68
C TYR A 59 -12.27 2.99 -6.30
N THR A 60 -12.49 1.91 -5.53
CA THR A 60 -13.20 0.71 -5.99
C THR A 60 -14.65 1.01 -6.35
N GLU A 61 -15.34 1.83 -5.55
CA GLU A 61 -16.70 2.28 -5.82
C GLU A 61 -16.76 3.14 -7.08
N LYS A 62 -15.83 4.09 -7.25
CA LYS A 62 -15.70 4.89 -8.47
C LYS A 62 -15.44 4.03 -9.71
N GLN A 63 -14.66 2.95 -9.59
CA GLN A 63 -14.48 2.02 -10.71
C GLN A 63 -15.75 1.22 -11.01
N ARG A 64 -16.49 0.80 -9.99
CA ARG A 64 -17.75 0.07 -10.14
C ARG A 64 -18.84 0.89 -10.82
N GLN A 65 -18.90 2.20 -10.57
CA GLN A 65 -19.87 3.13 -11.18
C GLN A 65 -19.54 3.48 -12.64
N LYS A 66 -18.33 3.17 -13.11
CA LYS A 66 -17.90 3.38 -14.51
C LYS A 66 -18.22 2.19 -15.42
N ILE A 67 -18.75 1.11 -14.87
CA ILE A 67 -19.23 -0.09 -15.57
C ILE A 67 -20.72 0.08 -15.82
#